data_AF-A0A183NAH1-F1
#
_entry.id   AF-A0A183NAH1-F1
#
_cell.length_a   1.000
_cell.length_b   1.000
_cell.length_c   1.000
_cell.angle_alpha   90.00
_cell.angle_beta   90.00
_cell.angle_gamma   90.00
#
_symmetry.space_group_name_H-M   'P 1'
#
loop_
_entity.id
_entity.type
_entity.pdbx_description
1 polymer ?
#
loop_
_entity_poly.entity_id
_entity_poly.type
_entity_poly.pdbx_seq_one_letter_code
_entity_poly.pdbx_strand_id
1 'polypeptide(L)'
;MQIKTASVESVSASVGLNIHKGKTTVLKYNTENSNPITLDGEALEDVESFTYLGSIIDEQGGSDADVKARIGKARTAFIQLKNIWNSKQLSTNIKVTIFNTNVKIVLLYEAETWRTTTTIVKKVQVFINSCLLKILNIH
;
A
#
# COMPACT_ATOMS: atom_id res chain seq x y z
N MET A 1 -1.55 -20.27 -15.63
CA MET A 1 -0.72 -19.85 -14.47
C MET A 1 0.16 -20.99 -14.00
N GLN A 2 -0.38 -22.22 -13.85
CA GLN A 2 0.38 -23.44 -13.48
C GLN A 2 1.71 -23.64 -14.24
N ILE A 3 1.71 -23.54 -15.57
CA ILE A 3 2.93 -23.71 -16.39
C ILE A 3 4.05 -22.74 -15.96
N LYS A 4 3.70 -21.50 -15.64
CA LYS A 4 4.67 -20.50 -15.19
C LYS A 4 5.20 -20.84 -13.79
N THR A 5 4.33 -21.27 -12.87
CA THR A 5 4.73 -21.69 -11.52
C THR A 5 5.72 -22.85 -11.57
N ALA A 6 5.41 -23.91 -12.34
CA ALA A 6 6.30 -25.06 -12.51
C ALA A 6 7.63 -24.68 -13.20
N SER A 7 7.58 -23.75 -14.15
CA SER A 7 8.78 -23.22 -14.80
C SER A 7 9.68 -22.46 -13.81
N VAL A 8 9.10 -21.58 -12.98
CA VAL A 8 9.84 -20.83 -11.95
C VAL A 8 10.41 -21.76 -10.88
N GLU A 9 9.66 -22.78 -10.47
CA GLU A 9 10.12 -23.81 -9.53
C GLU A 9 11.35 -24.55 -10.07
N SER A 10 11.26 -25.08 -11.30
CA SER A 10 12.36 -25.80 -11.96
C SER A 10 13.61 -24.94 -12.14
N VAL A 11 13.45 -23.69 -12.60
CA VAL A 11 14.58 -22.76 -12.78
C VAL A 11 15.20 -22.38 -11.44
N SER A 12 14.38 -22.14 -10.40
CA SER A 12 14.88 -21.85 -9.05
C SER A 12 15.68 -23.02 -8.50
N ALA A 13 15.17 -24.24 -8.64
CA ALA A 13 15.86 -25.45 -8.18
C ALA A 13 17.21 -25.64 -8.89
N SER A 14 17.31 -25.31 -10.18
CA SER A 14 18.56 -25.40 -10.96
C SER A 14 19.69 -24.52 -10.42
N VAL A 15 19.36 -23.45 -9.69
CA VAL A 15 20.33 -22.55 -9.02
C VAL A 15 20.37 -22.73 -7.50
N GLY A 16 19.77 -23.81 -6.98
CA GLY A 16 19.75 -24.13 -5.55
C GLY A 16 18.76 -23.33 -4.70
N LEU A 17 17.77 -22.67 -5.32
CA LEU A 17 16.70 -21.93 -4.64
C LEU A 17 15.41 -22.75 -4.61
N ASN A 18 14.64 -22.62 -3.52
CA ASN A 18 13.34 -23.27 -3.35
C ASN A 18 12.24 -22.23 -3.10
N ILE A 19 11.05 -22.46 -3.66
CA ILE A 19 9.89 -21.61 -3.42
C ILE A 19 9.31 -21.93 -2.03
N HIS A 20 9.20 -20.90 -1.18
CA HIS A 20 8.67 -21.08 0.16
C HIS A 20 7.13 -21.13 0.15
N LYS A 21 6.58 -22.34 0.13
CA LYS A 21 5.13 -22.62 0.10
C LYS A 21 4.29 -21.75 1.04
N GLY A 22 4.65 -21.69 2.34
CA GLY A 22 3.89 -20.92 3.33
C GLY A 22 3.93 -19.40 3.19
N LYS A 23 4.69 -18.86 2.23
CA LYS A 23 4.74 -17.42 1.89
C LYS A 23 4.19 -17.14 0.49
N THR A 24 3.88 -18.18 -0.27
CA THR A 24 3.42 -18.08 -1.65
C THR A 24 1.92 -18.30 -1.67
N THR A 25 1.20 -17.26 -2.08
CA THR A 25 -0.26 -17.30 -2.27
C THR A 25 -0.58 -16.89 -3.70
N VAL A 26 -1.82 -17.13 -4.10
CA VAL A 26 -2.33 -16.85 -5.44
C VAL A 26 -3.41 -15.78 -5.33
N LEU A 27 -3.16 -14.60 -5.91
CA LEU A 27 -4.22 -13.63 -6.17
C LEU A 27 -4.73 -13.82 -7.60
N LYS A 28 -6.02 -14.06 -7.75
CA LYS A 28 -6.70 -14.14 -9.05
C LYS A 28 -7.31 -12.77 -9.36
N TYR A 29 -6.98 -12.20 -10.52
CA TYR A 29 -7.50 -10.92 -10.99
C TYR A 29 -8.10 -11.07 -12.38
N ASN A 30 -9.35 -10.62 -12.57
CA ASN A 30 -10.08 -10.66 -13.85
C ASN A 30 -10.02 -12.03 -14.57
N THR A 31 -10.08 -13.14 -13.83
CA THR A 31 -10.00 -14.49 -14.43
C THR A 31 -11.15 -15.38 -13.94
N GLU A 32 -11.81 -16.05 -14.87
CA GLU A 32 -12.84 -17.06 -14.58
C GLU A 32 -12.23 -18.42 -14.20
N ASN A 33 -10.90 -18.56 -14.29
CA ASN A 33 -10.22 -19.81 -14.04
C ASN A 33 -10.14 -20.12 -12.54
N SER A 34 -10.98 -21.05 -12.09
CA SER A 34 -10.99 -21.54 -10.71
C SER A 34 -9.97 -22.64 -10.42
N ASN A 35 -9.23 -23.12 -11.44
CA ASN A 35 -8.28 -24.21 -11.23
C ASN A 35 -7.22 -23.83 -10.18
N PRO A 36 -6.95 -24.70 -9.19
CA PRO A 36 -5.94 -24.45 -8.19
C PRO A 36 -4.55 -24.46 -8.83
N ILE A 37 -3.66 -23.63 -8.29
CA ILE A 37 -2.24 -23.68 -8.64
C ILE A 37 -1.55 -24.55 -7.62
N THR A 38 -0.79 -25.53 -8.09
CA THR A 38 -0.08 -26.47 -7.22
C THR A 38 1.42 -26.22 -7.27
N LEU A 39 2.07 -26.48 -6.13
CA LEU A 39 3.52 -26.46 -5.94
C LEU A 39 3.89 -27.74 -5.18
N ASP A 40 4.79 -28.56 -5.73
CA ASP A 40 5.06 -29.93 -5.25
C ASP A 40 3.78 -30.80 -5.03
N GLY A 41 2.74 -30.61 -5.85
CA GLY A 41 1.47 -31.35 -5.74
C GLY A 41 0.52 -30.85 -4.65
N GLU A 42 0.89 -29.84 -3.86
CA GLU A 42 0.01 -29.18 -2.89
C GLU A 42 -0.59 -27.91 -3.50
N ALA A 43 -1.89 -27.67 -3.27
CA ALA A 43 -2.53 -26.44 -3.72
C ALA A 43 -2.06 -25.24 -2.90
N LEU A 44 -1.68 -24.16 -3.58
CA LEU A 44 -1.40 -22.86 -2.96
C LEU A 44 -2.71 -22.19 -2.54
N GLU A 45 -2.64 -21.39 -1.48
CA GLU A 45 -3.79 -20.63 -0.97
C GLU A 45 -4.18 -19.54 -1.97
N ASP A 46 -5.45 -19.52 -2.37
CA ASP A 46 -6.06 -18.41 -3.10
C ASP A 46 -6.45 -17.32 -2.08
N VAL A 47 -6.01 -16.09 -2.30
CA VAL A 47 -6.30 -14.93 -1.44
C VAL A 47 -7.04 -13.85 -2.21
N GLU A 48 -7.89 -13.08 -1.54
CA GLU A 48 -8.62 -11.94 -2.11
C GLU A 48 -7.77 -10.65 -2.14
N SER A 49 -6.74 -10.58 -1.30
CA SER A 49 -5.77 -9.48 -1.32
C SER A 49 -4.42 -9.94 -0.78
N PHE A 50 -3.36 -9.28 -1.23
CA PHE A 50 -2.03 -9.47 -0.66
C PHE A 50 -1.27 -8.14 -0.56
N THR A 51 -0.29 -8.10 0.35
CA THR A 51 0.58 -6.94 0.50
C THR A 51 1.90 -7.20 -0.19
N TYR A 52 2.21 -6.40 -1.23
CA TYR A 52 3.47 -6.44 -1.94
C TYR A 52 4.25 -5.14 -1.70
N LEU A 53 5.43 -5.24 -1.10
CA LEU A 53 6.30 -4.09 -0.76
C LEU A 53 5.62 -2.96 0.06
N GLY A 54 4.47 -3.26 0.67
CA GLY A 54 3.69 -2.31 1.46
C GLY A 54 2.47 -1.75 0.75
N SER A 55 2.30 -2.06 -0.54
CA SER A 55 1.09 -1.82 -1.34
C SER A 55 0.11 -2.97 -1.18
N ILE A 56 -1.17 -2.65 -1.01
CA ILE A 56 -2.26 -3.63 -1.02
C ILE A 56 -2.75 -3.80 -2.45
N ILE A 57 -2.75 -5.05 -2.92
CA ILE A 57 -3.32 -5.45 -4.21
C ILE A 57 -4.49 -6.37 -3.89
N ASP A 58 -5.69 -5.98 -4.33
CA ASP A 58 -6.92 -6.75 -4.17
C ASP A 58 -7.41 -7.35 -5.49
N GLU A 59 -8.30 -8.33 -5.39
CA GLU A 59 -8.91 -9.01 -6.54
C GLU A 59 -9.75 -8.06 -7.42
N GLN A 60 -10.17 -6.91 -6.89
CA GLN A 60 -10.90 -5.90 -7.65
C GLN A 60 -9.95 -5.02 -8.48
N GLY A 61 -8.64 -5.12 -8.25
CA GLY A 61 -7.60 -4.33 -8.91
C GLY A 61 -7.74 -2.83 -8.66
N GLY A 62 -8.44 -2.47 -7.59
CA GLY A 62 -8.63 -1.10 -7.17
C GLY A 62 -7.45 -0.62 -6.32
N SER A 63 -7.27 0.69 -6.23
CA SER A 63 -6.29 1.28 -5.29
C SER A 63 -6.94 1.69 -3.96
N ASP A 64 -8.21 1.34 -3.73
CA ASP A 64 -8.96 1.89 -2.60
C ASP A 64 -8.44 1.39 -1.25
N ALA A 65 -8.19 0.08 -1.16
CA ALA A 65 -7.62 -0.54 0.03
C ALA A 65 -6.24 0.04 0.34
N ASP A 66 -5.39 0.21 -0.68
CA ASP A 66 -4.05 0.74 -0.51
C ASP A 66 -4.06 2.23 -0.10
N VAL A 67 -4.86 3.06 -0.77
CA VAL A 67 -5.06 4.47 -0.42
C VAL A 67 -5.54 4.60 1.03
N LYS A 68 -6.48 3.75 1.46
CA LYS A 68 -6.98 3.73 2.83
C LYS A 68 -5.86 3.36 3.83
N ALA A 69 -5.04 2.37 3.51
CA ALA A 69 -3.91 1.97 4.33
C ALA A 69 -2.84 3.08 4.43
N ARG A 70 -2.52 3.75 3.32
CA ARG A 70 -1.56 4.88 3.28
C ARG A 70 -2.05 6.09 4.04
N ILE A 71 -3.35 6.43 3.95
CA ILE A 71 -3.98 7.45 4.81
C ILE A 71 -3.86 7.07 6.29
N GLY A 72 -4.06 5.79 6.65
CA GLY A 72 -3.87 5.30 8.00
C GLY A 72 -2.44 5.52 8.51
N LYS A 73 -1.44 5.11 7.73
CA LYS A 73 -0.01 5.30 8.05
C LYS A 73 0.35 6.78 8.20
N ALA A 74 -0.07 7.61 7.24
CA ALA A 74 0.18 9.05 7.28
C ALA A 74 -0.51 9.74 8.47
N ARG A 75 -1.71 9.29 8.85
CA ARG A 75 -2.41 9.76 10.05
C ARG A 75 -1.62 9.45 11.32
N THR A 76 -1.07 8.23 11.43
CA THR A 76 -0.20 7.86 12.56
C THR A 76 1.04 8.75 12.62
N ALA A 77 1.73 8.96 11.49
CA ALA A 77 2.88 9.86 11.41
C ALA A 77 2.51 11.30 11.81
N PHE A 78 1.36 11.79 11.36
CA PHE A 78 0.87 13.11 11.75
C PHE A 78 0.61 13.21 13.26
N ILE A 79 -0.02 12.21 13.87
CA ILE A 79 -0.32 12.21 15.32
C ILE A 79 0.97 12.16 16.16
N GLN A 80 1.97 11.40 15.72
CA GLN A 80 3.26 11.31 16.42
C GLN A 80 3.95 12.68 16.51
N LEU A 81 3.76 13.55 15.51
CA LEU A 81 4.32 14.89 15.45
C LEU A 81 3.45 15.97 16.15
N LYS A 82 2.49 15.58 16.99
CA LYS A 82 1.56 16.50 17.69
C LYS A 82 2.24 17.70 18.37
N ASN A 83 3.42 17.49 18.96
CA ASN A 83 4.15 18.55 19.67
C ASN A 83 4.66 19.63 18.71
N ILE A 84 5.00 19.25 17.47
CA ILE A 84 5.41 20.18 16.42
C ILE A 84 4.24 21.05 16.00
N TRP A 85 3.06 20.44 15.78
CA TRP A 85 1.85 21.16 15.36
C TRP A 85 1.39 22.16 16.43
N ASN A 86 1.47 21.77 17.71
CA ASN A 86 1.08 22.60 18.84
C ASN A 86 2.13 23.64 19.26
N SER A 87 3.36 23.55 18.75
CA SER A 87 4.44 24.48 19.15
C SER A 87 4.16 25.90 18.67
N LYS A 88 4.17 26.87 19.58
CA LYS A 88 4.10 28.30 19.26
C LYS A 88 5.44 28.89 18.80
N GLN A 89 6.55 28.19 19.06
CA GLN A 89 7.89 28.64 18.70
C GLN A 89 8.22 28.40 17.23
N LEU A 90 7.58 27.39 16.61
CA LEU A 90 7.80 27.05 15.21
C LEU A 90 6.88 27.87 14.32
N SER A 91 7.44 28.48 13.28
CA SER A 91 6.67 29.17 12.26
C SER A 91 5.81 28.18 11.46
N THR A 92 4.70 28.68 10.91
CA THR A 92 3.82 27.91 10.02
C THR A 92 4.59 27.29 8.86
N ASN A 93 5.52 28.04 8.25
CA ASN A 93 6.32 27.57 7.12
C ASN A 93 7.15 26.33 7.51
N ILE A 94 7.78 26.33 8.68
CA ILE A 94 8.55 25.18 9.16
C ILE A 94 7.63 23.97 9.37
N LYS A 95 6.46 24.16 9.99
CA LYS A 95 5.50 23.07 10.21
C LYS A 95 5.00 22.47 8.89
N VAL A 96 4.71 23.30 7.89
CA VAL A 96 4.31 22.84 6.55
C VAL A 96 5.44 22.07 5.87
N THR A 97 6.68 22.52 5.98
CA THR A 97 7.84 21.78 5.47
C THR A 97 7.98 20.41 6.13
N ILE A 98 7.83 20.34 7.45
CA ILE A 98 7.87 19.07 8.20
C ILE A 98 6.73 18.15 7.74
N PHE A 99 5.51 18.68 7.57
CA PHE A 99 4.38 17.91 7.02
C PHE A 99 4.69 17.34 5.63
N ASN A 100 5.19 18.16 4.71
CA ASN A 100 5.50 17.74 3.35
C ASN A 100 6.59 16.65 3.31
N THR A 101 7.58 16.72 4.19
CA THR A 101 8.72 15.80 4.21
C THR A 101 8.45 14.51 4.99
N ASN A 102 7.64 14.56 6.05
CA ASN A 102 7.46 13.40 6.94
C ASN A 102 6.07 12.73 6.81
N VAL A 103 5.03 13.50 6.51
CA VAL A 103 3.65 12.97 6.44
C VAL A 103 3.21 12.76 5.00
N LYS A 104 3.45 13.73 4.13
CA LYS A 104 3.03 13.66 2.72
C LYS A 104 3.79 12.59 1.94
N ILE A 105 5.06 12.36 2.24
CA ILE A 105 5.83 11.25 1.66
C ILE A 105 5.23 9.90 2.06
N VAL A 106 4.88 9.70 3.33
CA VAL A 106 4.23 8.45 3.80
C VAL A 106 2.89 8.22 3.12
N LEU A 107 2.12 9.30 2.92
CA LEU A 107 0.82 9.27 2.24
C LEU A 107 0.93 8.89 0.77
N LEU A 108 1.93 9.42 0.06
CA LEU A 108 2.07 9.28 -1.40
C LEU A 108 3.07 8.20 -1.83
N TYR A 109 3.61 7.45 -0.89
CA TYR A 109 4.47 6.32 -1.21
C TYR A 109 3.69 5.28 -1.99
N GLU A 110 4.22 4.85 -3.14
CA GLU A 110 3.60 3.93 -4.12
C GLU A 110 2.37 4.48 -4.85
N ALA A 111 2.10 5.79 -4.73
CA ALA A 111 1.00 6.44 -5.43
C ALA A 111 1.15 6.43 -6.96
N GLU A 112 2.35 6.15 -7.48
CA GLU A 112 2.59 5.95 -8.92
C GLU A 112 1.84 4.73 -9.49
N THR A 113 1.48 3.75 -8.65
CA THR A 113 0.70 2.57 -9.04
C THR A 113 -0.80 2.79 -8.88
N TRP A 114 -1.21 3.90 -8.26
CA TRP A 114 -2.61 4.16 -8.01
C TRP A 114 -3.35 4.55 -9.27
N ARG A 115 -4.60 4.10 -9.37
CA ARG A 115 -5.52 4.61 -10.38
C ARG A 115 -5.89 6.05 -10.05
N THR A 116 -5.52 7.00 -10.91
CA THR A 116 -5.86 8.43 -10.76
C THR A 116 -7.34 8.69 -11.04
N THR A 117 -8.20 8.28 -10.11
CA THR A 117 -9.64 8.57 -10.15
C THR A 117 -9.95 9.81 -9.33
N THR A 118 -11.00 10.54 -9.72
CA THR A 118 -11.51 11.69 -8.97
C THR A 118 -11.83 11.31 -7.52
N THR A 119 -12.32 10.09 -7.28
CA THR A 119 -12.63 9.60 -5.92
C THR A 119 -11.38 9.44 -5.08
N ILE A 120 -10.32 8.84 -5.61
CA ILE A 120 -9.04 8.66 -4.89
C ILE A 120 -8.40 10.01 -4.62
N VAL A 121 -8.34 10.90 -5.62
CA VAL A 121 -7.79 12.25 -5.46
C VAL A 121 -8.55 13.02 -4.36
N LYS A 122 -9.89 12.94 -4.35
CA LYS A 122 -10.71 13.55 -3.29
C LYS A 122 -10.40 12.97 -1.91
N LYS A 123 -10.27 11.65 -1.77
CA LYS A 123 -9.93 11.01 -0.47
C LYS A 123 -8.60 11.49 0.08
N VAL A 124 -7.57 11.56 -0.78
CA VAL A 124 -6.24 12.06 -0.42
C VAL A 124 -6.30 13.54 -0.05
N GLN A 125 -6.99 14.36 -0.85
CA GLN A 125 -7.11 15.80 -0.60
C GLN A 125 -7.84 16.12 0.71
N VAL A 126 -8.90 15.37 1.04
CA VAL A 126 -9.62 15.52 2.32
C VAL A 126 -8.67 15.32 3.51
N PHE A 127 -7.82 14.29 3.46
CA PHE A 127 -6.84 14.05 4.51
C PHE A 127 -5.80 15.17 4.60
N ILE A 128 -5.23 15.60 3.46
CA ILE A 128 -4.25 16.70 3.42
C ILE A 128 -4.86 17.99 3.99
N ASN A 129 -6.05 18.36 3.55
CA ASN A 129 -6.74 19.57 4.01
C ASN A 129 -7.01 19.52 5.52
N SER A 130 -7.44 18.37 6.04
CA SER A 130 -7.65 18.19 7.48
C SER A 130 -6.35 18.39 8.28
N CYS A 131 -5.22 17.91 7.77
CA CYS A 131 -3.91 18.13 8.39
C CYS A 131 -3.49 19.61 8.35
N LEU A 132 -3.67 20.27 7.20
CA LEU A 132 -3.30 21.67 7.02
C LEU A 132 -4.13 22.60 7.91
N LEU A 133 -5.45 22.39 8.01
CA LEU A 133 -6.31 23.16 8.92
C LEU A 133 -5.80 23.10 10.37
N LYS A 134 -5.39 21.91 10.83
CA LYS A 134 -4.79 21.73 12.16
C LYS A 134 -3.45 22.45 12.32
N ILE A 135 -2.57 22.40 11.31
CA ILE A 135 -1.29 23.11 11.34
C ILE A 135 -1.50 24.63 11.40
N LEU A 136 -2.52 25.12 10.71
CA LEU A 136 -2.87 26.53 10.61
C LEU A 136 -3.73 27.03 11.79
N ASN A 137 -4.16 26.15 12.69
CA ASN A 137 -5.13 26.44 13.77
C ASN A 137 -6.45 27.05 13.26
N ILE A 138 -6.95 26.53 12.14
CA ILE A 138 -8.26 26.91 11.57
C ILE A 138 -9.28 25.83 11.97
N HIS A 139 -10.40 26.26 12.55
CA HIS A 139 -11.50 25.41 13.03
C HIS A 139 -12.66 25.40 12.04
#